data_AF-A0A9P4QH16-F1
#
_entry.id   AF-A0A9P4QH16-F1
#
_cell.length_a   1.000
_cell.length_b   1.000
_cell.length_c   1.000
_cell.angle_alpha   90.00
_cell.angle_beta   90.00
_cell.angle_gamma   90.00
#
_symmetry.space_group_name_H-M   'P 1'
#
loop_
_entity.id
_entity.type
_entity.pdbx_description
1 polymer ?
#
loop_
_entity_poly.entity_id
_entity_poly.type
_entity_poly.pdbx_seq_one_letter_code
_entity_poly.pdbx_strand_id
1 'polypeptide(L)'
;MSAHDITCTEPICIAIIAWSQMDLLDFAGPCEVFLHVNNNAGERLCTMLIAAENQSIPTPEGVIISRDIDMHSLNNQLQSFDVLLCLVAMDFPIQTHQTCRA
;
A
#
# COMPACT_ATOMS: atom_id res chain seq x y z
N MET A 1 20.39 -26.67 -14.23
CA MET A 1 19.23 -26.35 -13.38
C MET A 1 18.59 -25.11 -13.99
N SER A 2 17.50 -25.31 -14.71
CA SER A 2 16.83 -24.27 -15.51
C SER A 2 16.11 -23.32 -14.57
N ALA A 3 16.52 -22.06 -14.54
CA ALA A 3 15.71 -21.00 -13.94
C ALA A 3 14.35 -21.04 -14.65
N HIS A 4 13.26 -21.27 -13.91
CA HIS A 4 11.93 -21.02 -14.42
C HIS A 4 11.82 -19.51 -14.62
N ASP A 5 12.01 -19.06 -15.86
CA ASP A 5 11.57 -17.75 -16.30
C ASP A 5 10.05 -17.72 -16.14
N ILE A 6 9.61 -17.18 -15.00
CA ILE A 6 8.23 -16.75 -14.83
C ILE A 6 8.06 -15.56 -15.77
N THR A 7 7.61 -15.85 -16.98
CA THR A 7 7.21 -14.86 -17.97
C THR A 7 5.86 -14.27 -17.54
N CYS A 8 5.88 -13.47 -16.47
CA CYS A 8 4.74 -12.65 -16.11
C CYS A 8 4.70 -11.49 -17.11
N THR A 9 3.86 -11.61 -18.13
CA THR A 9 3.74 -10.61 -19.21
C THR A 9 3.05 -9.31 -18.77
N GLU A 10 2.49 -9.29 -17.56
CA GLU A 10 1.79 -8.13 -17.01
C GLU A 10 2.44 -7.68 -15.70
N PRO A 11 2.59 -6.36 -15.48
CA PRO A 11 3.09 -5.83 -14.21
C PRO A 11 2.15 -6.19 -13.06
N ILE A 12 2.72 -6.48 -11.89
CA ILE A 12 1.99 -6.72 -10.64
C ILE A 12 1.25 -5.43 -10.25
N CYS A 13 -0.06 -5.50 -10.08
CA CYS A 13 -0.91 -4.38 -9.69
C CYS A 13 -1.04 -4.31 -8.15
N ILE A 14 -0.55 -3.23 -7.55
CA ILE A 14 -0.52 -3.04 -6.10
C ILE A 14 -1.46 -1.89 -5.72
N ALA A 15 -2.36 -2.13 -4.78
CA ALA A 15 -3.12 -1.07 -4.12
C ALA A 15 -2.53 -0.80 -2.73
N ILE A 16 -2.12 0.44 -2.49
CA ILE A 16 -1.63 0.91 -1.20
C ILE A 16 -2.76 1.64 -0.49
N ILE A 17 -3.17 1.15 0.67
CA ILE A 17 -4.25 1.76 1.46
C ILE A 17 -3.63 2.83 2.35
N ALA A 18 -4.00 4.09 2.10
CA ALA A 18 -3.54 5.26 2.83
C ALA A 18 -4.66 5.85 3.70
N TRP A 19 -4.29 6.34 4.88
CA TRP A 19 -5.20 7.02 5.80
C TRP A 19 -4.51 8.15 6.54
N SER A 20 -5.31 9.07 7.08
CA SER A 20 -4.82 10.23 7.84
C SER A 20 -4.04 9.78 9.06
N GLN A 21 -2.97 10.49 9.42
CA GLN A 21 -2.07 10.17 10.54
C GLN A 21 -1.24 8.89 10.36
N MET A 22 -1.20 8.31 9.16
CA MET A 22 -0.21 7.27 8.89
C MET A 22 1.20 7.87 8.90
N ASP A 23 2.17 7.09 9.35
CA ASP A 23 3.59 7.45 9.30
C ASP A 23 4.04 7.54 7.84
N LEU A 24 4.71 8.64 7.48
CA LEU A 24 5.14 8.87 6.11
C LEU A 24 6.20 7.86 5.65
N LEU A 25 7.07 7.40 6.55
CA LEU A 25 8.12 6.43 6.20
C LEU A 25 7.51 5.05 5.96
N ASP A 26 6.49 4.67 6.74
CA ASP A 26 5.74 3.43 6.50
C ASP A 26 5.05 3.45 5.13
N PHE A 27 4.60 4.61 4.66
CA PHE A 27 4.07 4.77 3.31
C PHE A 27 5.17 4.81 2.23
N ALA A 28 6.17 5.66 2.41
CA ALA A 28 7.17 5.97 1.39
C ALA A 28 8.15 4.82 1.16
N GLY A 29 8.48 4.05 2.20
CA GLY A 29 9.43 2.94 2.12
C GLY A 29 9.00 1.87 1.10
N PRO A 30 7.82 1.25 1.25
CA PRO A 30 7.29 0.31 0.26
C PRO A 30 7.12 0.93 -1.13
N CYS A 31 6.66 2.19 -1.22
CA CYS A 31 6.54 2.88 -2.52
C CYS A 31 7.88 2.90 -3.24
N GLU A 32 8.95 3.34 -2.56
CA GLU A 32 10.29 3.44 -3.14
C GLU A 32 10.80 2.08 -3.61
N VAL A 33 10.58 1.02 -2.83
CA VAL A 33 10.98 -0.33 -3.21
C VAL A 33 10.26 -0.76 -4.50
N PHE A 34 8.93 -0.68 -4.54
CA PHE A 34 8.14 -1.14 -5.68
C PHE A 34 8.36 -0.29 -6.95
N LEU A 35 8.65 1.00 -6.81
CA LEU A 35 9.01 1.86 -7.95
C LEU A 35 10.27 1.37 -8.67
N HIS A 36 11.18 0.67 -7.98
CA HIS A 36 12.48 0.25 -8.51
C HIS A 36 12.55 -1.24 -8.89
N VAL A 37 11.45 -1.99 -8.75
CA VAL A 37 11.41 -3.38 -9.19
C VAL A 37 11.30 -3.43 -10.71
N ASN A 38 12.43 -3.74 -11.35
CA ASN A 38 12.54 -3.88 -12.80
C ASN A 38 13.09 -5.25 -13.20
N ASN A 39 12.75 -5.71 -14.39
CA ASN A 39 13.38 -6.89 -14.98
C ASN A 39 14.76 -6.58 -15.58
N ASN A 40 15.43 -7.59 -16.15
CA ASN A 40 16.74 -7.44 -16.78
C ASN A 40 16.74 -6.52 -18.02
N ALA A 41 15.57 -6.25 -18.61
CA ALA A 41 15.40 -5.31 -19.71
C ALA A 41 15.13 -3.86 -19.23
N GLY A 42 15.02 -3.64 -17.91
CA GLY A 42 14.70 -2.34 -17.32
C GLY A 42 13.21 -2.00 -17.32
N GLU A 43 12.34 -2.96 -17.65
CA GLU A 43 10.90 -2.78 -17.63
C GLU A 43 10.37 -2.91 -16.20
N ARG A 44 9.41 -2.05 -15.87
CA ARG A 44 8.81 -2.02 -14.53
C ARG A 44 7.93 -3.24 -14.30
N LEU A 45 8.17 -3.95 -13.21
CA LEU A 45 7.45 -5.16 -12.85
C LEU A 45 6.23 -4.90 -11.95
N CYS A 46 6.10 -3.70 -11.39
CA CYS A 46 5.00 -3.33 -10.51
C CYS A 46 4.33 -2.03 -10.98
N THR A 47 3.01 -1.95 -10.84
CA THR A 47 2.25 -0.70 -10.89
C THR A 47 1.58 -0.49 -9.54
N MET A 48 1.43 0.78 -9.13
CA MET A 48 0.87 1.11 -7.83
C MET A 48 -0.23 2.14 -7.96
N LEU A 49 -1.26 1.98 -7.16
CA LEU A 49 -2.32 2.97 -6.95
C LEU A 49 -2.51 3.21 -5.46
N ILE A 50 -2.73 4.47 -5.11
CA ILE A 50 -3.01 4.90 -3.74
C ILE A 50 -4.53 4.92 -3.54
N ALA A 51 -5.02 4.04 -2.68
CA ALA A 51 -6.41 3.99 -2.29
C ALA A 51 -6.61 4.67 -0.93
N ALA A 52 -7.63 5.52 -0.82
CA ALA A 52 -7.95 6.19 0.43
C ALA A 52 -9.43 6.61 0.46
N GLU A 53 -9.93 7.00 1.65
CA GLU A 53 -11.26 7.60 1.76
C GLU A 53 -11.28 9.05 1.25
N ASN A 54 -10.24 9.82 1.58
CA ASN A 54 -10.13 11.24 1.26
C ASN A 54 -9.20 11.47 0.07
N GLN A 55 -9.45 12.52 -0.72
CA GLN A 55 -8.57 12.88 -1.84
C GLN A 55 -7.16 13.29 -1.40
N SER A 56 -7.07 13.94 -0.24
CA SER A 56 -5.83 14.43 0.34
C SER A 56 -5.67 13.81 1.72
N ILE A 57 -4.55 13.13 1.93
CA ILE A 57 -4.21 12.41 3.15
C ILE A 57 -3.03 13.15 3.81
N PRO A 58 -3.27 13.96 4.84
CA PRO A 58 -2.18 14.61 5.56
C PRO A 58 -1.43 13.62 6.45
N THR A 59 -0.10 13.66 6.39
CA THR A 59 0.79 12.92 7.31
C THR A 59 1.25 13.82 8.46
N PRO A 60 1.68 13.25 9.61
CA PRO A 60 2.20 14.02 10.75
C PRO A 60 3.38 14.95 10.41
N GLU A 61 4.17 14.60 9.40
CA GLU A 61 5.34 15.34 8.90
C GLU A 61 4.96 16.54 8.02
N GLY A 62 3.67 16.77 7.80
CA GLY A 62 3.15 17.88 6.99
C GLY A 62 3.16 17.62 5.49
N VAL A 63 3.37 16.38 5.06
CA VAL A 63 3.26 15.97 3.65
C VAL A 63 1.81 15.60 3.34
N ILE A 64 1.33 15.96 2.15
CA ILE A 64 0.00 15.60 1.68
C ILE A 64 0.13 14.55 0.59
N ILE A 65 -0.42 13.37 0.85
CA ILE A 65 -0.49 12.29 -0.13
C ILE A 65 -1.82 12.42 -0.89
N SER A 66 -1.77 12.27 -2.20
CA SER A 66 -2.96 12.32 -3.06
C SER A 66 -3.44 10.91 -3.36
N ARG A 67 -4.75 10.72 -3.29
CA ARG A 67 -5.43 9.48 -3.65
C ARG A 67 -5.57 9.34 -5.16
N ASP A 68 -5.38 8.13 -5.67
CA ASP A 68 -5.68 7.75 -7.06
C ASP A 68 -7.08 7.15 -7.19
N ILE A 69 -7.52 6.35 -6.20
CA ILE A 69 -8.81 5.62 -6.22
C ILE A 69 -9.50 5.63 -4.84
N ASP A 70 -10.84 5.70 -4.78
CA ASP A 70 -11.58 5.63 -3.50
C ASP A 70 -11.73 4.21 -3.02
N MET A 71 -11.94 4.05 -1.72
CA MET A 71 -12.23 2.76 -1.10
C MET A 71 -13.44 2.05 -1.73
N HIS A 72 -14.45 2.79 -2.21
CA HIS A 72 -15.59 2.18 -2.89
C HIS A 72 -15.20 1.58 -4.25
N SER A 73 -14.48 2.36 -5.07
CA SER A 73 -13.96 1.92 -6.36
C SER A 73 -12.93 0.80 -6.22
N LEU A 74 -12.04 0.89 -5.23
CA LEU A 74 -11.12 -0.19 -4.85
C LEU A 74 -11.90 -1.48 -4.57
N ASN A 75 -12.93 -1.42 -3.71
CA ASN A 75 -13.75 -2.57 -3.35
C ASN A 75 -14.41 -3.22 -4.58
N ASN A 76 -14.91 -2.41 -5.51
CA ASN A 76 -15.53 -2.89 -6.76
C ASN A 76 -14.50 -3.52 -7.72
N GLN A 77 -13.21 -3.19 -7.58
CA GLN A 77 -12.13 -3.61 -8.46
C GLN A 77 -11.09 -4.48 -7.72
N LEU A 78 -11.42 -5.05 -6.56
CA LEU A 78 -10.47 -5.83 -5.73
C LEU A 78 -9.76 -6.95 -6.50
N GLN A 79 -10.45 -7.57 -7.47
CA GLN A 79 -9.90 -8.65 -8.29
C GLN A 79 -8.84 -8.18 -9.30
N SER A 80 -8.72 -6.87 -9.53
CA SER A 80 -7.73 -6.28 -10.44
C SER A 80 -6.40 -6.00 -9.76
N PHE A 81 -6.27 -6.25 -8.45
CA PHE A 81 -5.05 -6.04 -7.68
C PHE A 81 -4.48 -7.38 -7.23
N ASP A 82 -3.19 -7.57 -7.46
CA ASP A 82 -2.44 -8.75 -7.01
C ASP A 82 -2.06 -8.63 -5.53
N VAL A 83 -1.84 -7.40 -5.06
CA VAL A 83 -1.39 -7.10 -3.71
C VAL A 83 -2.18 -5.93 -3.13
N LEU A 84 -2.64 -6.12 -1.89
CA LEU A 84 -3.18 -5.06 -1.04
C LEU A 84 -2.17 -4.79 0.07
N LEU A 85 -1.64 -3.57 0.11
CA LEU A 85 -0.72 -3.12 1.15
C LEU A 85 -1.47 -2.27 2.16
N CYS A 86 -1.61 -2.78 3.38
CA CYS A 86 -2.11 -2.05 4.52
C CYS A 86 -0.94 -1.61 5.39
N LEU A 87 -0.80 -0.30 5.62
CA LEU A 87 0.21 0.24 6.52
C LEU A 87 -0.24 -0.01 7.98
N VAL A 88 0.59 0.21 8.98
CA VAL A 88 0.13 0.08 10.37
C VAL A 88 0.57 1.33 11.11
N ALA A 89 -0.38 2.09 11.65
CA ALA A 89 -0.03 3.18 12.54
C ALA A 89 0.38 2.58 13.91
N MET A 90 1.55 2.98 14.41
CA MET A 90 2.09 2.53 15.70
C MET A 90 1.25 2.96 16.91
N ASP A 91 0.25 3.82 16.73
CA ASP A 91 -0.63 4.34 17.78
C ASP A 91 -2.04 3.71 17.79
N PHE A 92 -2.20 2.44 17.39
CA PHE A 92 -3.41 1.71 17.79
C PHE A 92 -3.26 1.33 19.28
N PRO A 93 -4.00 1.94 20.23
CA PRO A 93 -4.08 1.38 21.55
C PRO A 93 -4.75 0.01 21.40
N ILE A 94 -3.96 -1.06 21.52
CA ILE A 94 -4.52 -2.38 21.79
C ILE A 94 -5.27 -2.18 23.11
N GLN A 95 -6.59 -2.03 23.05
CA GLN A 95 -7.45 -2.06 24.22
C GLN A 95 -7.31 -3.45 24.82
N THR A 96 -6.28 -3.63 25.64
CA THR A 96 -6.22 -4.73 26.58
C THR A 96 -7.38 -4.48 27.53
N HIS A 97 -8.48 -5.21 27.33
CA HIS A 97 -9.53 -5.33 28.32
C HIS A 97 -8.89 -5.97 29.57
N GLN A 98 -8.23 -5.16 30.40
CA GLN A 98 -7.98 -5.51 31.78
C GLN A 98 -9.34 -5.48 32.47
N THR A 99 -10.00 -6.63 32.51
CA THR A 99 -11.08 -6.87 33.45
C THR A 99 -10.49 -6.77 34.86
N CYS A 100 -10.64 -5.61 35.49
CA CYS A 100 -10.49 -5.49 36.94
C CYS A 100 -11.53 -6.42 37.58
N ARG A 101 -11.08 -7.55 38.11
CA ARG A 101 -11.85 -8.32 39.09
C ARG A 101 -11.69 -7.62 40.43
N ALA A 102 -12.81 -7.13 40.95
CA ALA A 102 -12.98 -6.69 42.33
C ALA A 102 -12.90 -7.88 43.29
#